data_AF-A0A1J3EZJ0-F1
#
_entry.id   AF-A0A1J3EZJ0-F1
#
_cell.length_a   1.000
_cell.length_b   1.000
_cell.length_c   1.000
_cell.angle_alpha   90.00
_cell.angle_beta   90.00
_cell.angle_gamma   90.00
#
_symmetry.space_group_name_H-M   'P 1'
#
loop_
_entity.id
_entity.type
_entity.pdbx_description
1 polymer ?
#
loop_
_entity_poly.entity_id
_entity_poly.type
_entity_poly.pdbx_seq_one_letter_code
_entity_poly.pdbx_strand_id
1 'polypeptide(L)'
;LVLYHTHKKRNKKSRHLSLSSTTPHSFQIYPAKSRERERLSERVHRYLSLTLHLQQRHREREGSTKMTMREIHRHRQWHFLLLLPLIIISSAATLADDSSETDVGGFDYGEALSKSLLYFEAQRSGRLPYNQRVTWRDHSGLTDGLEQGVDLVGGYHDAGDHVKFGLPMAFTV
;
A
#
# COMPACT_ATOMS: atom_id res chain seq x y z
N LEU A 1 34.07 -41.00 -0.53
CA LEU A 1 34.57 -41.92 0.52
C LEU A 1 36.05 -41.65 0.74
N VAL A 2 36.42 -41.41 2.01
CA VAL A 2 37.78 -41.37 2.58
C VAL A 2 38.61 -40.08 2.39
N LEU A 3 38.50 -39.20 3.40
CA LEU A 3 39.58 -38.35 3.91
C LEU A 3 40.69 -39.22 4.53
N TYR A 4 41.97 -38.81 4.48
CA TYR A 4 42.95 -38.74 5.59
C TYR A 4 44.24 -38.07 5.05
N HIS A 5 44.58 -36.84 5.44
CA HIS A 5 45.41 -36.41 6.58
C HIS A 5 46.91 -36.73 6.46
N THR A 6 47.78 -35.72 6.57
CA THR A 6 48.79 -35.60 7.65
C THR A 6 49.76 -34.40 7.46
N HIS A 7 49.73 -33.50 8.46
CA HIS A 7 50.83 -33.11 9.36
C HIS A 7 52.15 -32.50 8.82
N LYS A 8 52.50 -31.29 9.31
CA LYS A 8 53.90 -30.80 9.38
C LYS A 8 54.18 -29.99 10.65
N LYS A 9 55.02 -30.56 11.53
CA LYS A 9 55.63 -29.92 12.72
C LYS A 9 56.82 -29.05 12.31
N ARG A 10 57.16 -28.04 13.14
CA ARG A 10 58.51 -27.55 13.53
C ARG A 10 58.35 -26.20 14.26
N ASN A 11 59.17 -25.73 15.19
CA ASN A 11 60.15 -26.31 16.12
C ASN A 11 60.54 -25.18 17.11
N LYS A 12 60.93 -25.53 18.34
CA LYS A 12 61.37 -24.64 19.44
C LYS A 12 62.78 -24.05 19.25
N LYS A 13 63.04 -22.86 19.82
CA LYS A 13 64.33 -22.37 20.39
C LYS A 13 64.06 -20.98 21.02
N SER A 14 64.06 -20.71 22.33
CA SER A 14 65.03 -20.89 23.43
C SER A 14 66.20 -19.89 23.42
N ARG A 15 66.50 -19.35 24.62
CA ARG A 15 67.70 -18.61 25.12
C ARG A 15 67.54 -17.06 25.20
N HIS A 16 67.99 -16.31 26.22
CA HIS A 16 68.79 -16.54 27.44
C HIS A 16 68.65 -15.32 28.42
N LEU A 17 69.05 -15.49 29.68
CA LEU A 17 68.97 -14.57 30.84
C LEU A 17 70.04 -13.45 30.92
N SER A 18 69.74 -12.34 31.64
CA SER A 18 70.52 -11.76 32.77
C SER A 18 69.99 -10.34 33.16
N LEU A 19 69.35 -10.16 34.33
CA LEU A 19 69.86 -9.63 35.63
C LEU A 19 69.99 -8.10 35.74
N SER A 20 69.12 -7.47 36.55
CA SER A 20 69.53 -6.43 37.51
C SER A 20 68.46 -6.23 38.61
N SER A 21 68.95 -6.21 39.84
CA SER A 21 68.31 -6.02 41.14
C SER A 21 67.43 -4.77 41.29
N THR A 22 66.35 -4.87 42.08
CA THR A 22 66.13 -4.03 43.29
C THR A 22 64.89 -4.51 44.07
N THR A 23 64.91 -4.17 45.36
CA THR A 23 64.29 -4.75 46.56
C THR A 23 62.77 -4.53 46.74
N PRO A 24 62.13 -5.20 47.73
CA PRO A 24 60.70 -5.49 47.75
C PRO A 24 59.90 -4.44 48.53
N HIS A 25 58.63 -4.23 48.18
CA HIS A 25 57.67 -3.73 49.17
C HIS A 25 56.24 -4.24 48.97
N SER A 26 55.73 -4.74 50.10
CA SER A 26 54.35 -4.94 50.52
C SER A 26 53.47 -5.89 49.70
N PHE A 27 53.35 -7.10 50.24
CA PHE A 27 52.18 -7.95 50.06
C PHE A 27 51.01 -7.31 50.82
N GLN A 28 50.09 -6.65 50.10
CA GLN A 28 48.80 -6.21 50.65
C GLN A 28 47.69 -7.09 50.09
N ILE A 29 47.07 -7.88 50.98
CA ILE A 29 45.91 -8.72 50.68
C ILE A 29 44.64 -7.84 50.65
N TYR A 30 44.16 -7.57 49.43
CA TYR A 30 42.84 -7.18 48.88
C TYR A 30 41.69 -6.63 49.77
N PRO A 31 40.95 -5.60 49.28
CA PRO A 31 39.53 -5.42 49.57
C PRO A 31 38.68 -5.60 48.28
N ALA A 32 38.60 -6.82 47.74
CA ALA A 32 37.80 -7.08 46.53
C ALA A 32 36.27 -7.02 46.75
N LYS A 33 35.80 -7.18 48.00
CA LYS A 33 34.36 -7.29 48.34
C LYS A 33 33.56 -5.99 48.28
N SER A 34 34.14 -4.80 48.52
CA SER A 34 33.34 -3.55 48.53
C SER A 34 33.00 -3.07 47.11
N ARG A 35 33.99 -3.11 46.20
CA ARG A 35 33.79 -2.81 44.77
C ARG A 35 32.80 -3.77 44.11
N GLU A 36 32.77 -5.03 44.54
CA GLU A 36 31.81 -6.01 44.05
C GLU A 36 30.38 -5.71 44.54
N ARG A 37 30.22 -5.29 45.80
CA ARG A 37 28.92 -4.84 46.34
C ARG A 37 28.39 -3.58 45.66
N GLU A 38 29.27 -2.64 45.33
CA GLU A 38 28.93 -1.42 44.59
C GLU A 38 28.54 -1.73 43.14
N ARG A 39 29.27 -2.63 42.47
CA ARG A 39 28.87 -3.15 41.15
C ARG A 39 27.55 -3.91 41.20
N LEU A 40 27.29 -4.66 42.27
CA LEU A 40 26.03 -5.37 42.47
C LEU A 40 24.88 -4.39 42.73
N SER A 41 25.07 -3.34 43.53
CA SER A 41 24.03 -2.32 43.76
C SER A 41 23.72 -1.55 42.48
N GLU A 42 24.72 -1.18 41.68
CA GLU A 42 24.51 -0.57 40.36
C GLU A 42 23.77 -1.51 39.40
N ARG A 43 24.08 -2.81 39.42
CA ARG A 43 23.36 -3.80 38.61
C ARG A 43 21.92 -3.96 39.08
N VAL A 44 21.68 -3.97 40.38
CA VAL A 44 20.33 -4.04 40.97
C VAL A 44 19.54 -2.77 40.65
N HIS A 45 20.14 -1.58 40.78
CA HIS A 45 19.50 -0.32 40.39
C HIS A 45 19.21 -0.26 38.90
N ARG A 46 20.13 -0.71 38.05
CA ARG A 46 19.89 -0.80 36.60
C ARG A 46 18.76 -1.78 36.29
N TYR A 47 18.72 -2.93 36.96
CA TYR A 47 17.65 -3.91 36.77
C TYR A 47 16.29 -3.35 37.20
N LEU A 48 16.20 -2.73 38.39
CA LEU A 48 14.98 -2.11 38.88
C LEU A 48 14.52 -0.93 38.01
N SER A 49 15.46 -0.13 37.52
CA SER A 49 15.15 0.98 36.60
C SER A 49 14.65 0.45 35.25
N LEU A 50 15.23 -0.63 34.74
CA LEU A 50 14.77 -1.30 33.52
C LEU A 50 13.37 -1.90 33.69
N THR A 51 13.10 -2.59 34.80
CA THR A 51 11.79 -3.20 35.04
C THR A 51 10.70 -2.13 35.21
N LEU A 52 10.98 -1.03 35.92
CA LEU A 52 10.05 0.09 36.02
C LEU A 52 9.82 0.76 34.67
N HIS A 53 10.87 0.98 33.88
CA HIS A 53 10.73 1.56 32.54
C HIS A 53 9.93 0.66 31.60
N LEU A 54 10.15 -0.66 31.64
CA LEU A 54 9.38 -1.63 30.87
C LEU A 54 7.91 -1.67 31.32
N GLN A 55 7.66 -1.58 32.63
CA GLN A 55 6.31 -1.53 33.18
C GLN A 55 5.57 -0.26 32.74
N GLN A 56 6.27 0.88 32.71
CA GLN A 56 5.70 2.14 32.24
C GLN A 56 5.39 2.11 30.74
N ARG A 57 6.31 1.59 29.92
CA ARG A 57 6.05 1.37 28.49
C ARG A 57 4.90 0.39 28.23
N HIS A 58 4.70 -0.60 29.09
CA HIS A 58 3.56 -1.51 28.96
C HIS A 58 2.24 -0.80 29.26
N ARG A 59 2.22 0.00 30.33
CA ARG A 59 1.04 0.80 30.71
C ARG A 59 0.70 1.87 29.65
N GLU A 60 1.69 2.49 29.04
CA GLU A 60 1.51 3.44 27.91
C GLU A 60 0.98 2.75 26.65
N ARG A 61 1.51 1.56 26.32
CA ARG A 61 1.01 0.75 25.20
C ARG A 61 -0.42 0.32 25.40
N GLU A 62 -0.79 -0.13 26.60
CA GLU A 62 -2.18 -0.44 26.92
C GLU A 62 -3.10 0.78 26.91
N GLY A 63 -2.62 1.94 27.35
CA GLY A 63 -3.39 3.18 27.31
C GLY A 63 -3.70 3.61 25.87
N SER A 64 -2.69 3.57 25.00
CA SER A 64 -2.81 3.92 23.59
C SER A 64 -3.72 2.95 22.80
N THR A 65 -3.62 1.64 23.06
CA THR A 65 -4.52 0.67 22.43
C THR A 65 -5.97 0.79 22.91
N LYS A 66 -6.18 1.15 24.18
CA LYS A 66 -7.53 1.42 24.71
C LYS A 66 -8.11 2.72 24.17
N MET A 67 -7.30 3.75 23.97
CA MET A 67 -7.72 5.05 23.40
C MET A 67 -8.14 4.90 21.94
N THR A 68 -7.31 4.23 21.12
CA THR A 68 -7.61 3.94 19.71
C THR A 68 -8.86 3.07 19.53
N MET A 69 -9.07 2.05 20.37
CA MET A 69 -10.26 1.20 20.27
C MET A 69 -11.57 1.95 20.57
N ARG A 70 -11.55 2.89 21.52
CA ARG A 70 -12.73 3.73 21.82
C ARG A 70 -13.05 4.70 20.70
N GLU A 71 -12.03 5.23 20.02
CA GLU A 71 -12.18 6.11 18.86
C GLU A 71 -12.69 5.35 17.64
N ILE A 72 -12.13 4.16 17.35
CA ILE A 72 -12.59 3.29 16.26
C ILE A 72 -14.04 2.85 16.49
N HIS A 73 -14.41 2.47 17.72
CA HIS A 73 -15.78 2.11 18.03
C HIS A 73 -16.74 3.29 17.86
N ARG A 74 -16.32 4.49 18.28
CA ARG A 74 -17.10 5.73 18.08
C ARG A 74 -17.36 5.98 16.60
N HIS A 75 -16.34 5.92 15.74
CA HIS A 75 -16.49 6.12 14.29
C HIS A 75 -17.32 5.03 13.60
N ARG A 76 -17.19 3.76 14.00
CA ARG A 76 -17.98 2.65 13.44
C ARG A 76 -19.48 2.79 13.71
N GLN A 77 -19.88 3.35 14.85
CA GLN A 77 -21.29 3.54 15.21
C GLN A 77 -21.97 4.64 14.38
N TRP A 78 -21.24 5.71 14.01
CA TRP A 78 -21.79 6.80 13.19
C TRP A 78 -21.98 6.41 11.71
N HIS A 79 -21.15 5.51 11.16
CA HIS A 79 -21.34 5.00 9.80
C HIS A 79 -22.68 4.27 9.62
N PHE A 80 -23.12 3.49 10.62
CA PHE A 80 -24.41 2.80 10.56
C PHE A 80 -25.61 3.75 10.74
N LEU A 81 -25.45 4.87 11.45
CA LEU A 81 -26.53 5.84 11.68
C LEU A 81 -26.74 6.82 10.50
N LEU A 82 -25.71 7.07 9.68
CA LEU A 82 -25.80 8.05 8.58
C LEU A 82 -25.82 7.42 7.18
N LEU A 83 -25.09 6.31 6.94
CA LEU A 83 -24.97 5.73 5.60
C LEU A 83 -26.05 4.69 5.29
N LEU A 84 -26.49 3.90 6.27
CA LEU A 84 -27.57 2.92 6.06
C LEU A 84 -28.91 3.56 5.65
N PRO A 85 -29.41 4.62 6.32
CA PRO A 85 -30.67 5.23 5.89
C PRO A 85 -30.54 5.90 4.51
N LEU A 86 -29.38 6.45 4.16
CA LEU A 86 -29.14 7.04 2.83
C LEU A 86 -29.19 5.98 1.71
N ILE A 87 -28.62 4.80 1.95
CA ILE A 87 -28.66 3.68 1.02
C ILE A 87 -30.09 3.15 0.85
N ILE A 88 -30.86 3.06 1.94
CA ILE A 88 -32.26 2.61 1.90
C ILE A 88 -33.14 3.62 1.16
N ILE A 89 -32.97 4.92 1.41
CA ILE A 89 -33.73 5.99 0.72
C ILE A 89 -33.39 6.03 -0.77
N SER A 90 -32.11 5.88 -1.13
CA SER A 90 -31.68 5.79 -2.54
C SER A 90 -32.28 4.58 -3.25
N SER A 91 -32.26 3.40 -2.59
CA SER A 91 -32.82 2.17 -3.14
C SER A 91 -34.34 2.21 -3.29
N ALA A 92 -35.04 2.90 -2.37
CA ALA A 92 -36.49 3.09 -2.47
C ALA A 92 -36.87 4.04 -3.60
N ALA A 93 -36.03 5.04 -3.90
CA ALA A 93 -36.26 5.95 -5.03
C ALA A 93 -36.15 5.24 -6.39
N THR A 94 -35.31 4.22 -6.52
CA THR A 94 -35.19 3.42 -7.75
C THR A 94 -36.38 2.50 -8.03
N LEU A 95 -37.17 2.17 -7.01
CA LEU A 95 -38.37 1.31 -7.15
C LEU A 95 -39.65 2.10 -7.43
N ALA A 96 -39.57 3.44 -7.42
CA ALA A 96 -40.72 4.32 -7.64
C ALA A 96 -40.86 4.82 -9.09
N ASP A 97 -39.89 4.52 -9.96
CA ASP A 97 -39.86 4.98 -11.35
C ASP A 97 -39.39 3.89 -12.32
N ASP A 98 -40.15 2.79 -12.41
CA ASP A 98 -40.14 1.95 -13.60
C ASP A 98 -41.52 1.32 -13.79
N SER A 99 -42.40 2.08 -14.42
CA SER A 99 -43.55 1.53 -15.11
C SER A 99 -43.22 1.36 -16.60
N SER A 100 -42.09 0.71 -16.91
CA SER A 100 -41.99 0.02 -18.19
C SER A 100 -42.91 -1.20 -18.11
N GLU A 101 -44.05 -1.11 -18.79
CA GLU A 101 -44.83 -2.28 -19.13
C GLU A 101 -43.88 -3.31 -19.76
N THR A 102 -43.67 -4.42 -19.05
CA THR A 102 -43.09 -5.61 -19.67
C THR A 102 -44.17 -6.18 -20.57
N ASP A 103 -44.23 -5.66 -21.79
CA ASP A 103 -44.93 -6.33 -22.88
C ASP A 103 -44.40 -7.78 -22.93
N VAL A 104 -45.29 -8.73 -22.66
CA VAL A 104 -45.01 -10.16 -22.76
C VAL A 104 -45.03 -10.58 -24.24
N GLY A 105 -44.54 -9.71 -25.11
CA GLY A 105 -44.83 -9.61 -26.54
C GLY A 105 -43.61 -9.25 -27.40
N GLY A 106 -42.41 -9.68 -27.03
CA GLY A 106 -41.21 -9.59 -27.88
C GLY A 106 -40.32 -8.38 -27.59
N PHE A 107 -39.13 -8.38 -28.19
CA PHE A 107 -38.15 -7.29 -28.01
C PHE A 107 -38.44 -6.14 -28.97
N ASP A 108 -38.43 -4.89 -28.47
CA ASP A 108 -38.46 -3.70 -29.33
C ASP A 108 -37.10 -3.50 -30.01
N TYR A 109 -36.97 -4.09 -31.20
CA TYR A 109 -35.78 -3.93 -32.03
C TYR A 109 -35.59 -2.50 -32.54
N GLY A 110 -36.63 -1.69 -32.61
CA GLY A 110 -36.55 -0.29 -33.02
C GLY A 110 -35.85 0.56 -31.96
N GLU A 111 -36.20 0.36 -30.69
CA GLU A 111 -35.51 0.97 -29.57
C GLU A 111 -34.06 0.47 -29.46
N ALA A 112 -33.84 -0.84 -29.59
CA ALA A 112 -32.51 -1.43 -29.56
C ALA A 112 -31.59 -0.84 -30.65
N LEU A 113 -32.06 -0.78 -31.90
CA LEU A 113 -31.32 -0.20 -33.01
C LEU A 113 -31.03 1.29 -32.77
N SER A 114 -32.00 2.04 -32.27
CA SER A 114 -31.83 3.46 -31.96
C SER A 114 -30.73 3.70 -30.91
N LYS A 115 -30.68 2.85 -29.88
CA LYS A 115 -29.62 2.87 -28.85
C LYS A 115 -28.27 2.42 -29.42
N SER A 116 -28.23 1.42 -30.31
CA SER A 116 -27.00 1.00 -30.98
C SER A 116 -26.39 2.12 -31.84
N LEU A 117 -27.21 2.92 -32.53
CA LEU A 117 -26.71 4.09 -33.26
C LEU A 117 -26.20 5.19 -32.32
N LEU A 118 -26.86 5.37 -31.17
CA LEU A 118 -26.41 6.32 -30.14
C LEU A 118 -25.04 5.92 -29.55
N TYR A 119 -24.76 4.62 -29.44
CA TYR A 119 -23.45 4.11 -29.04
C TYR A 119 -22.33 4.57 -29.99
N PHE A 120 -22.54 4.48 -31.32
CA PHE A 120 -21.55 4.98 -32.27
C PHE A 120 -21.35 6.49 -32.20
N GLU A 121 -22.42 7.27 -31.94
CA GLU A 121 -22.27 8.71 -31.70
C GLU A 121 -21.39 9.02 -30.47
N ALA A 122 -21.52 8.22 -29.41
CA ALA A 122 -20.71 8.39 -28.21
C ALA A 122 -19.22 8.11 -28.45
N GLN A 123 -18.89 7.21 -29.39
CA GLN A 123 -17.51 6.82 -29.71
C GLN A 123 -16.78 7.80 -30.65
N ARG A 124 -17.44 8.85 -31.16
CA ARG A 124 -16.80 9.83 -32.05
C ARG A 124 -15.64 10.55 -31.40
N SER A 125 -14.52 10.61 -32.10
CA SER A 125 -13.37 11.47 -31.78
C SER A 125 -13.39 12.72 -32.68
N GLY A 126 -12.58 13.72 -32.37
CA GLY A 126 -12.43 14.94 -33.15
C GLY A 126 -13.45 16.03 -32.79
N ARG A 127 -13.74 16.88 -33.78
CA ARG A 127 -14.75 17.93 -33.66
C ARG A 127 -16.15 17.33 -33.82
N LEU A 128 -16.86 17.24 -32.70
CA LEU A 128 -18.26 16.82 -32.65
C LEU A 128 -19.19 17.86 -33.31
N PRO A 129 -20.25 17.41 -33.99
CA PRO A 129 -21.22 18.31 -34.61
C PRO A 129 -22.17 18.91 -33.56
N TYR A 130 -22.62 20.15 -33.79
CA TYR A 130 -23.47 20.89 -32.85
C TYR A 130 -24.83 20.22 -32.57
N ASN A 131 -25.30 19.35 -33.47
CA ASN A 131 -26.57 18.62 -33.33
C ASN A 131 -26.39 17.22 -32.71
N GLN A 132 -25.26 16.94 -32.04
CA GLN A 132 -25.03 15.66 -31.40
C GLN A 132 -25.98 15.41 -30.23
N ARG A 133 -26.50 14.18 -30.13
CA ARG A 133 -27.44 13.75 -29.10
C ARG A 133 -26.76 13.41 -27.77
N VAL A 134 -25.49 13.01 -27.81
CA VAL A 134 -24.69 12.62 -26.65
C VAL A 134 -24.06 13.86 -25.99
N THR A 135 -24.73 14.39 -24.97
CA THR A 135 -24.42 15.69 -24.33
C THR A 135 -23.22 15.68 -23.38
N TRP A 136 -22.80 14.50 -22.91
CA TRP A 136 -21.66 14.36 -22.00
C TRP A 136 -20.32 14.19 -22.74
N ARG A 137 -20.35 14.12 -24.08
CA ARG A 137 -19.15 14.08 -24.95
C ARG A 137 -18.83 15.49 -25.45
N ASP A 138 -17.55 15.79 -25.54
CA ASP A 138 -17.03 17.04 -26.10
C ASP A 138 -15.89 16.77 -27.09
N HIS A 139 -15.40 17.81 -27.76
CA HIS A 139 -14.29 17.76 -28.70
C HIS A 139 -13.05 17.05 -28.09
N SER A 140 -12.48 16.10 -28.83
CA SER A 140 -11.33 15.29 -28.36
C SER A 140 -10.39 14.95 -29.51
N GLY A 141 -9.12 14.59 -29.23
CA GLY A 141 -8.17 14.17 -30.28
C GLY A 141 -7.93 15.22 -31.37
N LEU A 142 -7.93 16.51 -31.02
CA LEU A 142 -7.79 17.63 -31.96
C LEU A 142 -6.36 17.82 -32.51
N THR A 143 -5.39 17.12 -31.93
CA THR A 143 -3.98 17.16 -32.31
C THR A 143 -3.51 15.86 -32.95
N ASP A 144 -4.43 14.94 -33.25
CA ASP A 144 -4.08 13.64 -33.80
C ASP A 144 -3.46 13.79 -35.20
N GLY A 145 -2.26 13.21 -35.38
CA GLY A 145 -1.48 13.29 -36.62
C GLY A 145 -0.57 14.51 -36.76
N LEU A 146 -0.66 15.48 -35.83
CA LEU A 146 0.12 16.73 -35.90
C LEU A 146 1.64 16.49 -35.93
N GLU A 147 2.13 15.51 -35.17
CA GLU A 147 3.55 15.14 -35.13
C GLU A 147 4.06 14.59 -36.47
N GLN A 148 3.17 13.97 -37.25
CA GLN A 148 3.47 13.42 -38.57
C GLN A 148 3.09 14.40 -39.70
N GLY A 149 2.63 15.62 -39.35
CA GLY A 149 2.22 16.64 -40.32
C GLY A 149 0.96 16.28 -41.10
N VAL A 150 0.12 15.39 -40.57
CA VAL A 150 -1.12 14.92 -41.20
C VAL A 150 -2.31 15.20 -40.29
N ASP A 151 -3.49 15.42 -40.87
CA ASP A 151 -4.73 15.56 -40.09
C ASP A 151 -5.37 14.18 -39.88
N LEU A 152 -5.29 13.67 -38.65
CA LEU A 152 -5.94 12.42 -38.22
C LEU A 152 -7.05 12.69 -37.19
N VAL A 153 -7.54 13.93 -37.13
CA VAL A 153 -8.67 14.32 -36.29
C VAL A 153 -9.95 13.64 -36.80
N GLY A 154 -10.76 13.11 -35.90
CA GLY A 154 -12.01 12.40 -36.25
C GLY A 154 -11.95 10.89 -36.07
N GLY A 155 -12.89 10.17 -36.66
CA GLY A 155 -13.03 8.72 -36.52
C GLY A 155 -13.67 8.29 -35.19
N TYR A 156 -13.46 7.03 -34.82
CA TYR A 156 -14.08 6.41 -33.65
C TYR A 156 -13.04 5.84 -32.69
N HIS A 157 -13.29 5.91 -31.39
CA HIS A 157 -12.54 5.12 -30.42
C HIS A 157 -12.97 3.66 -30.52
N ASP A 158 -12.00 2.75 -30.49
CA ASP A 158 -12.25 1.32 -30.75
C ASP A 158 -13.10 0.67 -29.65
N ALA A 159 -12.81 0.99 -28.39
CA ALA A 159 -13.52 0.42 -27.24
C ALA A 159 -13.67 1.44 -26.10
N GLY A 160 -13.45 1.01 -24.85
CA GLY A 160 -13.47 1.87 -23.67
C GLY A 160 -12.19 2.70 -23.46
N ASP A 161 -11.25 2.62 -24.39
CA ASP A 161 -10.04 3.42 -24.42
C ASP A 161 -10.15 4.57 -25.43
N HIS A 162 -9.05 5.26 -25.69
CA HIS A 162 -9.03 6.38 -26.63
C HIS A 162 -8.24 6.09 -27.91
N VAL A 163 -7.69 4.89 -28.08
CA VAL A 163 -6.93 4.52 -29.28
C VAL A 163 -7.88 4.29 -30.46
N LYS A 164 -7.41 4.68 -31.65
CA LYS A 164 -8.09 4.50 -32.93
C LYS A 164 -7.45 3.34 -33.68
N PHE A 165 -7.89 2.12 -33.41
CA PHE A 165 -7.40 0.96 -34.15
C PHE A 165 -8.07 0.90 -35.53
N GLY A 166 -7.27 1.09 -36.58
CA GLY A 166 -7.79 1.16 -37.96
C GLY A 166 -8.46 -0.13 -38.45
N LEU A 167 -7.94 -1.30 -38.06
CA LEU A 167 -8.48 -2.59 -38.49
C LEU A 167 -9.90 -2.87 -37.96
N PRO A 168 -10.16 -2.86 -36.64
CA PRO A 168 -11.51 -3.05 -36.13
C PRO A 168 -12.44 -1.91 -36.54
N MET A 169 -11.96 -0.66 -36.60
CA MET A 169 -12.75 0.47 -37.09
C MET A 169 -13.26 0.21 -38.52
N ALA A 170 -12.40 -0.17 -39.45
CA ALA A 170 -12.77 -0.42 -40.85
C ALA A 170 -13.75 -1.58 -41.05
N PHE A 171 -13.84 -2.52 -40.10
CA PHE A 171 -14.85 -3.59 -40.14
C PHE A 171 -16.24 -3.10 -39.71
N THR A 172 -16.29 -2.11 -38.83
CA THR A 172 -17.54 -1.64 -38.20
C THR A 172 -18.31 -0.59 -39.00
N VAL A 173 -17.64 0.19 -39.85
CA VAL A 173 -18.23 1.21 -40.75
C VAL A 173 -18.44 0.66 -42.16
#